data_AF-A0A973FKX4-F1
#
_entry.id   AF-A0A973FKX4-F1
#
_cell.length_a   1.000
_cell.length_b   1.000
_cell.length_c   1.000
_cell.angle_alpha   90.00
_cell.angle_beta   90.00
_cell.angle_gamma   90.00
#
_symmetry.space_group_name_H-M   'P 1'
#
loop_
_entity.id
_entity.type
_entity.pdbx_description
1 polymer ?
#
loop_
_entity_poly.entity_id
_entity_poly.type
_entity_poly.pdbx_seq_one_letter_code
_entity_poly.pdbx_strand_id
1 'polypeptide(L)'
;GYNRTYVTKKPTRIATIPVGYGDGYGVIMSNQGEALIRGKRVPLVGRVSMDMCTLDVTGVADCVVGDEVVLLGRQGGEYIPANDIAAKAKTISYEVLCALGKRAPRVFIQKGRADSVEPRLRRIFIPDEVKSISRIDNVIRRCFQTRAKSTELGDAIYYEMFEALFGKEDRQLELRTNFRYDIKVSDFTAAEKAQDSQAENFFKVSTHIEYTKTLRNSIFLIGCALSNRQLSLLFDDPRCEYRWLLPTRDETFRESDFRLVRVCVDNEAVPIVRSETTDRGFEIWCGGGDSLRKKLNRQVRMKIEIETKKFRSNNLFSVFLVYPTRGLDIAFNYEGMDLKNVREISFFAGKHPYPEVTREEGKRIRLRISDDEWIFPNSGVTFLWDL
;
A
#
# COMPACT_ATOMS: atom_id res chain seq x y z
N GLY A 1 -47.88 -23.16 -3.57
CA GLY A 1 -46.47 -23.59 -3.72
C GLY A 1 -46.30 -24.53 -4.91
N TYR A 2 -45.08 -25.04 -5.12
CA TYR A 2 -44.75 -25.93 -6.23
C TYR A 2 -45.64 -27.17 -6.32
N ASN A 3 -45.96 -27.60 -7.55
CA ASN A 3 -46.71 -28.82 -7.89
C ASN A 3 -48.06 -28.97 -7.20
N ARG A 4 -48.65 -27.90 -6.66
CA ARG A 4 -49.95 -27.91 -5.98
C ARG A 4 -50.06 -29.02 -4.91
N THR A 5 -48.98 -29.28 -4.17
CA THR A 5 -48.91 -30.37 -3.17
C THR A 5 -49.74 -30.15 -1.91
N TYR A 6 -50.44 -29.01 -1.81
CA TYR A 6 -51.34 -28.69 -0.72
C TYR A 6 -52.53 -27.91 -1.28
N VAL A 7 -53.73 -28.32 -0.90
CA VAL A 7 -55.00 -27.71 -1.30
C VAL A 7 -55.82 -27.46 -0.04
N THR A 8 -56.23 -26.21 0.16
CA THR A 8 -57.04 -25.78 1.30
C THR A 8 -58.46 -26.35 1.19
N LYS A 9 -58.98 -26.94 2.27
CA LYS A 9 -60.33 -27.53 2.31
C LYS A 9 -61.42 -26.57 2.80
N LYS A 10 -61.02 -25.41 3.32
CA LYS A 10 -61.88 -24.38 3.89
C LYS A 10 -61.22 -23.01 3.67
N PRO A 11 -61.91 -21.89 3.93
CA PRO A 11 -61.25 -20.59 4.01
C PRO A 11 -60.08 -20.65 4.99
N THR A 12 -58.87 -20.36 4.49
CA THR A 12 -57.60 -20.52 5.21
C THR A 12 -56.77 -19.26 5.02
N ARG A 13 -56.16 -18.76 6.11
CA ARG A 13 -55.18 -17.65 6.06
C ARG A 13 -53.78 -18.24 5.93
N ILE A 14 -53.05 -17.80 4.91
CA ILE A 14 -51.69 -18.27 4.64
C ILE A 14 -50.69 -17.14 4.85
N ALA A 15 -49.69 -17.37 5.70
CA ALA A 15 -48.53 -16.49 5.83
C ALA A 15 -47.38 -17.01 4.95
N THR A 16 -46.68 -16.09 4.28
CA THR A 16 -45.46 -16.40 3.54
C THR A 16 -44.27 -15.85 4.31
N ILE A 17 -43.26 -16.67 4.53
CA ILE A 17 -42.03 -16.26 5.21
C ILE A 17 -40.81 -16.34 4.27
N PRO A 18 -39.84 -15.42 4.39
CA PRO A 18 -38.66 -15.35 3.52
C PRO A 18 -37.56 -16.31 3.99
N VAL A 19 -37.90 -17.60 4.13
CA VAL A 19 -36.96 -18.67 4.49
C VAL A 19 -37.22 -19.88 3.60
N GLY A 20 -36.17 -20.40 2.98
CA GLY A 20 -36.25 -21.59 2.14
C GLY A 20 -35.05 -22.52 2.26
N TYR A 21 -34.94 -23.44 1.30
CA TYR A 21 -33.84 -24.41 1.31
C TYR A 21 -32.47 -23.78 1.00
N GLY A 22 -32.43 -22.60 0.38
CA GLY A 22 -31.22 -21.80 0.21
C GLY A 22 -30.65 -21.28 1.53
N ASP A 23 -31.48 -21.21 2.57
CA ASP A 23 -31.11 -20.75 3.92
C ASP A 23 -30.77 -21.91 4.86
N GLY A 24 -30.96 -23.16 4.40
CA GLY A 24 -30.76 -24.38 5.18
C GLY A 24 -32.04 -25.05 5.67
N TYR A 25 -33.21 -24.45 5.41
CA TYR A 25 -34.50 -25.07 5.77
C TYR A 25 -34.91 -26.07 4.68
N GLY A 26 -34.54 -27.34 4.88
CA GLY A 26 -34.57 -28.36 3.83
C GLY A 26 -35.93 -28.59 3.17
N VAL A 27 -35.91 -28.91 1.86
CA VAL A 27 -37.11 -29.27 1.09
C VAL A 27 -37.90 -30.42 1.74
N ILE A 28 -37.21 -31.30 2.46
CA ILE A 28 -37.82 -32.40 3.22
C ILE A 28 -38.88 -31.92 4.23
N MET A 29 -38.80 -30.68 4.71
CA MET A 29 -39.78 -30.11 5.66
C MET A 29 -41.12 -29.73 4.99
N SER A 30 -41.24 -29.86 3.68
CA SER A 30 -42.50 -29.61 2.94
C SER A 30 -43.67 -30.43 3.51
N ASN A 31 -44.79 -29.77 3.82
CA ASN A 31 -46.01 -30.36 4.41
C ASN A 31 -45.85 -31.06 5.78
N GLN A 32 -44.68 -31.01 6.43
CA GLN A 32 -44.47 -31.61 7.76
C GLN A 32 -43.75 -30.70 8.76
N GLY A 33 -43.16 -29.60 8.27
CA GLY A 33 -42.58 -28.57 9.09
C GLY A 33 -43.62 -27.78 9.88
N GLU A 34 -43.13 -27.09 10.89
CA GLU A 34 -43.93 -26.25 11.78
C GLU A 34 -43.13 -24.99 12.12
N ALA A 35 -43.84 -23.95 12.54
CA ALA A 35 -43.29 -22.71 13.05
C ALA A 35 -44.09 -22.23 14.26
N LEU A 36 -43.53 -21.30 15.03
CA LEU A 36 -44.25 -20.59 16.08
C LEU A 36 -44.50 -19.15 15.62
N ILE A 37 -45.74 -18.68 15.77
CA ILE A 37 -46.14 -17.29 15.54
C ILE A 37 -47.04 -16.85 16.69
N ARG A 38 -46.70 -15.73 17.35
CA ARG A 38 -47.40 -15.24 18.55
C ARG A 38 -47.59 -16.32 19.63
N GLY A 39 -46.59 -17.17 19.80
CA GLY A 39 -46.60 -18.25 20.79
C GLY A 39 -47.52 -19.44 20.45
N LYS A 40 -48.04 -19.51 19.22
CA LYS A 40 -48.83 -20.64 18.74
C LYS A 40 -48.08 -21.41 17.66
N ARG A 41 -48.14 -22.74 17.73
CA ARG A 41 -47.60 -23.63 16.71
C ARG A 41 -48.50 -23.67 15.48
N VAL A 42 -47.92 -23.45 14.30
CA VAL A 42 -48.61 -23.44 13.00
C VAL A 42 -47.90 -24.37 12.00
N PRO A 43 -48.65 -25.11 11.16
CA PRO A 43 -48.05 -26.04 10.21
C PRO A 43 -47.55 -25.33 8.95
N LEU A 44 -46.44 -25.84 8.40
CA LEU A 44 -45.97 -25.50 7.07
C LEU A 44 -46.77 -26.26 6.02
N VAL A 45 -47.31 -25.52 5.06
CA VAL A 45 -48.20 -26.04 4.02
C VAL A 45 -47.61 -25.79 2.65
N GLY A 46 -47.65 -26.79 1.78
CA GLY A 46 -47.01 -26.78 0.47
C GLY A 46 -45.51 -27.10 0.50
N ARG A 47 -44.87 -27.01 -0.67
CA ARG A 47 -43.43 -27.21 -0.83
C ARG A 47 -42.63 -25.99 -0.42
N VAL A 48 -41.53 -26.24 0.30
CA VAL A 48 -40.48 -25.25 0.57
C VAL A 48 -39.79 -24.86 -0.74
N SER A 49 -39.64 -23.56 -0.97
CA SER A 49 -38.94 -22.99 -2.15
C SER A 49 -37.50 -22.61 -1.80
N MET A 50 -36.75 -22.05 -2.76
CA MET A 50 -35.35 -21.67 -2.51
C MET A 50 -35.24 -20.64 -1.39
N ASP A 51 -36.11 -19.64 -1.40
CA ASP A 51 -36.01 -18.46 -0.51
C ASP A 51 -37.29 -18.18 0.28
N MET A 52 -38.30 -19.06 0.19
CA MET A 52 -39.60 -18.86 0.87
C MET A 52 -40.36 -20.15 1.17
N CYS A 53 -41.22 -20.11 2.19
CA CYS A 53 -42.21 -21.14 2.47
C CYS A 53 -43.51 -20.54 3.03
N THR A 54 -44.55 -21.35 3.14
CA THR A 54 -45.91 -20.93 3.51
C THR A 54 -46.42 -21.66 4.74
N LEU A 55 -47.11 -20.93 5.62
CA LEU A 55 -47.64 -21.42 6.90
C LEU A 55 -49.16 -21.20 6.94
N ASP A 56 -49.92 -22.16 7.48
CA ASP A 56 -51.35 -21.98 7.76
C ASP A 56 -51.52 -21.27 9.12
N VAL A 57 -51.93 -20.01 9.07
CA VAL A 57 -52.12 -19.14 10.24
C VAL A 57 -53.60 -18.92 10.57
N THR A 58 -54.50 -19.77 10.06
CA THR A 58 -55.95 -19.63 10.26
C THR A 58 -56.34 -19.61 11.75
N GLY A 59 -55.61 -20.35 12.60
CA GLY A 59 -55.82 -20.37 14.06
C GLY A 59 -55.18 -19.22 14.85
N VAL A 60 -54.51 -18.29 14.18
CA VAL A 60 -53.80 -17.15 14.78
C VAL A 60 -54.52 -15.86 14.39
N ALA A 61 -55.52 -15.47 15.20
CA ALA A 61 -56.41 -14.35 14.93
C ALA A 61 -55.66 -13.05 14.61
N ASP A 62 -54.68 -12.67 15.43
CA ASP A 62 -53.98 -11.38 15.31
C ASP A 62 -52.66 -11.44 14.51
N CYS A 63 -52.48 -12.46 13.67
CA CYS A 63 -51.30 -12.56 12.82
C CYS A 63 -51.26 -11.41 11.79
N VAL A 64 -50.18 -10.62 11.79
CA VAL A 64 -49.95 -9.49 10.88
C VAL A 64 -48.58 -9.60 10.20
N VAL A 65 -48.39 -8.85 9.10
CA VAL A 65 -47.09 -8.76 8.43
C VAL A 65 -46.07 -8.15 9.38
N GLY A 66 -44.89 -8.76 9.46
CA GLY A 66 -43.80 -8.33 10.35
C GLY A 66 -43.77 -9.05 11.70
N ASP A 67 -44.77 -9.88 12.02
CA ASP A 67 -44.70 -10.73 13.21
C ASP A 67 -43.50 -11.69 13.15
N GLU A 68 -42.86 -11.89 14.31
CA GLU A 68 -41.75 -12.83 14.45
C GLU A 68 -42.23 -14.27 14.26
N VAL A 69 -41.48 -15.03 13.45
CA VAL A 69 -41.69 -16.45 13.19
C VAL A 69 -40.49 -17.25 13.67
N VAL A 70 -40.71 -18.20 14.57
CA VAL A 70 -39.66 -19.07 15.11
C VAL A 70 -39.76 -20.47 14.48
N LEU A 71 -38.74 -20.84 13.70
CA LEU A 71 -38.64 -22.17 13.05
C LEU A 71 -37.88 -23.21 13.90
N LEU A 72 -36.99 -22.73 14.78
CA LEU A 72 -36.20 -23.52 15.72
C LEU A 72 -35.95 -22.62 16.94
N GLY A 73 -36.37 -23.05 18.12
CA GLY A 73 -36.28 -22.23 19.33
C GLY A 73 -37.63 -22.07 20.03
N ARG A 74 -37.71 -21.06 20.91
CA ARG A 74 -38.85 -20.84 21.81
C ARG A 74 -39.60 -19.56 21.44
N GLN A 75 -40.93 -19.61 21.52
CA GLN A 75 -41.78 -18.42 21.47
C GLN A 75 -42.97 -18.60 22.41
N GLY A 76 -43.12 -17.72 23.40
CA GLY A 76 -44.11 -17.90 24.46
C GLY A 76 -43.90 -19.21 25.23
N GLY A 77 -44.96 -20.00 25.37
CA GLY A 77 -44.91 -21.33 26.02
C GLY A 77 -44.40 -22.46 25.13
N GLU A 78 -44.39 -22.26 23.80
CA GLU A 78 -44.07 -23.28 22.80
C GLU A 78 -42.56 -23.33 22.49
N TYR A 79 -42.07 -24.53 22.11
CA TYR A 79 -40.66 -24.77 21.77
C TYR A 79 -40.51 -25.77 20.62
N ILE A 80 -39.71 -25.44 19.61
CA ILE A 80 -39.32 -26.33 18.52
C ILE A 80 -37.83 -26.68 18.67
N PRO A 81 -37.47 -27.84 19.27
CA PRO A 81 -36.09 -28.27 19.38
C PRO A 81 -35.52 -28.75 18.04
N ALA A 82 -34.20 -28.65 17.89
CA ALA A 82 -33.48 -29.18 16.72
C ALA A 82 -33.71 -30.69 16.52
N ASN A 83 -33.88 -31.44 17.61
CA ASN A 83 -34.14 -32.89 17.56
C ASN A 83 -35.49 -33.23 16.89
N ASP A 84 -36.53 -32.40 17.06
CA ASP A 84 -37.83 -32.64 16.42
C ASP A 84 -37.76 -32.43 14.91
N ILE A 85 -37.04 -31.39 14.49
CA ILE A 85 -36.76 -31.12 13.08
C ILE A 85 -35.95 -32.28 12.49
N ALA A 86 -34.93 -32.74 13.21
CA ALA A 86 -34.08 -33.85 12.79
C ALA A 86 -34.89 -35.15 12.63
N ALA A 87 -35.79 -35.45 13.57
CA ALA A 87 -36.67 -36.61 13.50
C ALA A 87 -37.57 -36.58 12.25
N LYS A 88 -38.20 -35.43 11.95
CA LYS A 88 -39.01 -35.24 10.72
C LYS A 88 -38.19 -35.34 9.44
N ALA A 89 -36.95 -34.85 9.48
CA ALA A 89 -35.99 -34.91 8.39
C ALA A 89 -35.23 -36.26 8.31
N LYS A 90 -35.49 -37.21 9.22
CA LYS A 90 -34.80 -38.50 9.34
C LYS A 90 -33.27 -38.37 9.42
N THR A 91 -32.81 -37.44 10.24
CA THR A 91 -31.39 -37.19 10.51
C THR A 91 -31.15 -36.89 12.00
N ILE A 92 -29.95 -36.41 12.34
CA ILE A 92 -29.51 -35.96 13.66
C ILE A 92 -29.51 -34.43 13.75
N SER A 93 -29.63 -33.89 14.96
CA SER A 93 -29.67 -32.44 15.19
C SER A 93 -28.41 -31.70 14.73
N TYR A 94 -27.25 -32.37 14.71
CA TYR A 94 -26.02 -31.80 14.15
C TYR A 94 -26.16 -31.42 12.68
N GLU A 95 -26.83 -32.24 11.86
CA GLU A 95 -27.04 -31.91 10.44
C GLU A 95 -27.99 -30.72 10.31
N VAL A 96 -29.05 -30.66 11.11
CA VAL A 96 -29.99 -29.53 11.14
C VAL A 96 -29.27 -28.22 11.48
N LEU A 97 -28.43 -28.23 12.53
CA LEU A 97 -27.69 -27.03 12.97
C LEU A 97 -26.61 -26.61 11.97
N CYS A 98 -25.93 -27.57 11.34
CA CYS A 98 -24.92 -27.30 10.31
C CYS A 98 -25.53 -26.90 8.96
N ALA A 99 -26.76 -27.30 8.67
CA ALA A 99 -27.45 -26.99 7.42
C ALA A 99 -27.83 -25.51 7.29
N LEU A 100 -27.96 -24.79 8.42
CA LEU A 100 -28.19 -23.34 8.46
C LEU A 100 -27.06 -22.66 7.68
N GLY A 101 -27.32 -22.38 6.40
CA GLY A 101 -26.28 -22.05 5.42
C GLY A 101 -25.67 -20.68 5.66
N LYS A 102 -24.80 -20.20 4.77
CA LYS A 102 -24.12 -18.91 4.96
C LYS A 102 -25.01 -17.66 4.73
N ARG A 103 -26.25 -17.83 4.25
CA ARG A 103 -27.16 -16.71 3.92
C ARG A 103 -27.81 -16.07 5.14
N ALA A 104 -28.17 -16.86 6.15
CA ALA A 104 -28.79 -16.36 7.36
C ALA A 104 -27.76 -15.54 8.19
N PRO A 105 -28.05 -14.28 8.56
CA PRO A 105 -27.18 -13.53 9.48
C PRO A 105 -27.16 -14.23 10.85
N ARG A 106 -26.00 -14.23 11.52
CA ARG A 106 -25.86 -14.74 12.89
C ARG A 106 -25.79 -13.55 13.83
N VAL A 107 -26.62 -13.58 14.86
CA VAL A 107 -26.58 -12.60 15.96
C VAL A 107 -26.20 -13.37 17.22
N PHE A 108 -25.06 -13.01 17.82
CA PHE A 108 -24.59 -13.64 19.05
C PHE A 108 -25.07 -12.82 20.25
N ILE A 109 -25.77 -13.47 21.18
CA ILE A 109 -26.30 -12.81 22.37
C ILE A 109 -25.41 -13.17 23.55
N GLN A 110 -24.64 -12.21 24.07
CA GLN A 110 -23.81 -12.40 25.25
C GLN A 110 -24.50 -11.78 26.47
N LYS A 111 -24.88 -12.60 27.46
CA LYS A 111 -25.47 -12.16 28.75
C LYS A 111 -26.55 -11.06 28.63
N GLY A 112 -27.49 -11.19 27.70
CA GLY A 112 -28.62 -10.26 27.55
C GLY A 112 -28.28 -8.91 26.92
N ARG A 113 -27.06 -8.69 26.43
CA ARG A 113 -26.73 -7.59 25.51
C ARG A 113 -26.66 -8.15 24.08
N ALA A 114 -27.45 -7.55 23.19
CA ALA A 114 -27.36 -7.80 21.76
C ALA A 114 -26.15 -7.02 21.21
N ASP A 115 -24.94 -7.44 21.58
CA ASP A 115 -23.72 -6.81 21.08
C ASP A 115 -23.32 -7.47 19.74
N SER A 116 -23.41 -6.67 18.68
CA SER A 116 -22.93 -6.90 17.31
C SER A 116 -23.66 -7.96 16.47
N VAL A 117 -24.37 -7.47 15.44
CA VAL A 117 -24.75 -8.23 14.26
C VAL A 117 -23.53 -8.22 13.33
N GLU A 118 -22.83 -9.36 13.16
CA GLU A 118 -21.90 -9.53 12.05
C GLU A 118 -22.60 -10.32 10.93
N PRO A 119 -23.18 -9.66 9.92
CA PRO A 119 -23.56 -10.36 8.71
C PRO A 119 -22.26 -10.74 8.00
N ARG A 120 -21.84 -12.01 8.10
CA ARG A 120 -20.78 -12.57 7.26
C ARG A 120 -21.29 -12.73 5.82
N LEU A 121 -21.49 -11.60 5.14
CA LEU A 121 -21.71 -11.55 3.70
C LEU A 121 -20.44 -12.01 2.99
N ARG A 122 -20.61 -12.98 2.10
CA ARG A 122 -19.57 -13.72 1.36
C ARG A 122 -18.77 -12.88 0.34
N ARG A 123 -18.67 -11.55 0.50
CA ARG A 123 -18.12 -10.65 -0.54
C ARG A 123 -17.20 -9.54 -0.07
N ILE A 124 -16.96 -9.36 1.23
CA ILE A 124 -15.90 -8.46 1.65
C ILE A 124 -14.60 -9.27 1.63
N PHE A 125 -13.76 -9.02 0.63
CA PHE A 125 -12.38 -9.47 0.67
C PHE A 125 -11.73 -8.82 1.89
N ILE A 126 -11.30 -9.63 2.86
CA ILE A 126 -10.53 -9.17 4.02
C ILE A 126 -9.07 -9.53 3.73
N PRO A 127 -8.21 -8.55 3.39
CA PRO A 127 -6.81 -8.81 3.02
C PRO A 127 -6.06 -9.64 4.07
N ASP A 128 -6.32 -9.37 5.36
CA ASP A 128 -5.63 -9.99 6.49
C ASP A 128 -5.90 -11.50 6.64
N GLU A 129 -6.97 -12.02 6.04
CA GLU A 129 -7.27 -13.46 6.05
C GLU A 129 -6.53 -14.24 4.95
N VAL A 130 -5.95 -13.53 3.97
CA VAL A 130 -5.28 -14.15 2.83
C VAL A 130 -3.79 -14.30 3.11
N LYS A 131 -3.39 -15.51 3.50
CA LYS A 131 -1.98 -15.85 3.76
C LYS A 131 -1.09 -15.93 2.51
N SER A 132 -1.68 -15.90 1.31
CA SER A 132 -0.98 -16.08 0.04
C SER A 132 -0.85 -14.74 -0.68
N ILE A 133 0.37 -14.19 -0.70
CA ILE A 133 0.69 -12.94 -1.43
C ILE A 133 0.34 -13.10 -2.90
N SER A 134 0.68 -14.23 -3.52
CA SER A 134 0.33 -14.53 -4.93
C SER A 134 -1.17 -14.51 -5.24
N ARG A 135 -2.04 -14.74 -4.24
CA ARG A 135 -3.49 -14.58 -4.39
C ARG A 135 -3.91 -13.12 -4.33
N ILE A 136 -3.29 -12.32 -3.45
CA ILE A 136 -3.50 -10.87 -3.37
C ILE A 136 -3.07 -10.20 -4.68
N ASP A 137 -1.87 -10.55 -5.16
CA ASP A 137 -1.30 -10.09 -6.43
C ASP A 137 -2.21 -10.37 -7.61
N ASN A 138 -2.73 -11.60 -7.70
CA ASN A 138 -3.70 -11.95 -8.73
C ASN A 138 -4.99 -11.13 -8.65
N VAL A 139 -5.49 -10.85 -7.44
CA VAL A 139 -6.68 -10.01 -7.25
C VAL A 139 -6.39 -8.59 -7.73
N ILE A 140 -5.28 -7.98 -7.32
CA ILE A 140 -4.86 -6.63 -7.72
C ILE A 140 -4.70 -6.55 -9.24
N ARG A 141 -3.98 -7.50 -9.85
CA ARG A 141 -3.79 -7.59 -11.30
C ARG A 141 -5.13 -7.68 -12.03
N ARG A 142 -6.04 -8.57 -11.61
CA ARG A 142 -7.40 -8.67 -12.19
C ARG A 142 -8.20 -7.39 -12.03
N CYS A 143 -8.07 -6.68 -10.92
CA CYS A 143 -8.67 -5.38 -10.71
C CYS A 143 -8.16 -4.35 -11.71
N PHE A 144 -6.84 -4.27 -11.97
CA PHE A 144 -6.28 -3.38 -13.00
C PHE A 144 -6.78 -3.74 -14.39
N GLN A 145 -6.73 -5.01 -14.78
CA GLN A 145 -7.25 -5.48 -16.09
C GLN A 145 -8.72 -5.09 -16.28
N THR A 146 -9.55 -5.32 -15.26
CA THR A 146 -10.98 -4.99 -15.28
C THR A 146 -11.21 -3.49 -15.38
N ARG A 147 -10.47 -2.70 -14.59
CA ARG A 147 -10.60 -1.24 -14.55
C ARG A 147 -10.15 -0.59 -15.86
N ALA A 148 -9.07 -1.10 -16.44
CA ALA A 148 -8.51 -0.67 -17.72
C ALA A 148 -9.32 -1.17 -18.92
N LYS A 149 -10.20 -2.17 -18.72
CA LYS A 149 -10.89 -2.92 -19.79
C LYS A 149 -9.92 -3.49 -20.83
N SER A 150 -8.70 -3.82 -20.41
CA SER A 150 -7.64 -4.37 -21.26
C SER A 150 -6.72 -5.23 -20.40
N THR A 151 -6.52 -6.48 -20.81
CA THR A 151 -5.59 -7.41 -20.14
C THR A 151 -4.16 -6.92 -20.26
N GLU A 152 -3.75 -6.52 -21.47
CA GLU A 152 -2.40 -6.04 -21.75
C GLU A 152 -2.06 -4.80 -20.93
N LEU A 153 -2.95 -3.79 -20.91
CA LEU A 153 -2.72 -2.57 -20.13
C LEU A 153 -2.76 -2.83 -18.63
N GLY A 154 -3.66 -3.71 -18.16
CA GLY A 154 -3.71 -4.10 -16.76
C GLY A 154 -2.46 -4.84 -16.28
N ASP A 155 -1.91 -5.71 -17.13
CA ASP A 155 -0.66 -6.42 -16.84
C ASP A 155 0.53 -5.46 -16.88
N ALA A 156 0.61 -4.56 -17.86
CA ALA A 156 1.65 -3.54 -17.92
C ALA A 156 1.64 -2.65 -16.67
N ILE A 157 0.48 -2.16 -16.22
CA ILE A 157 0.38 -1.38 -14.98
C ILE A 157 0.84 -2.22 -13.78
N TYR A 158 0.44 -3.49 -13.70
CA TYR A 158 0.83 -4.35 -12.60
C TYR A 158 2.35 -4.57 -12.57
N TYR A 159 2.97 -5.04 -13.66
CA TYR A 159 4.39 -5.35 -13.67
C TYR A 159 5.28 -4.10 -13.63
N GLU A 160 4.95 -3.07 -14.41
CA GLU A 160 5.81 -1.88 -14.52
C GLU A 160 5.65 -0.90 -13.36
N MET A 161 4.45 -0.78 -12.78
CA MET A 161 4.21 0.16 -11.67
C MET A 161 4.10 -0.58 -10.34
N PHE A 162 3.27 -1.62 -10.26
CA PHE A 162 3.01 -2.28 -8.99
C PHE A 162 4.17 -3.19 -8.56
N GLU A 163 4.68 -4.06 -9.41
CA GLU A 163 5.83 -4.92 -9.09
C GLU A 163 7.12 -4.10 -8.93
N ALA A 164 7.31 -3.02 -9.71
CA ALA A 164 8.43 -2.11 -9.48
C ALA A 164 8.38 -1.46 -8.09
N LEU A 165 7.19 -1.14 -7.57
CA LEU A 165 7.01 -0.54 -6.24
C LEU A 165 6.99 -1.59 -5.12
N PHE A 166 6.35 -2.75 -5.33
CA PHE A 166 5.94 -3.72 -4.31
C PHE A 166 6.47 -5.15 -4.54
N GLY A 167 7.17 -5.42 -5.65
CA GLY A 167 7.50 -6.77 -6.13
C GLY A 167 8.71 -7.45 -5.50
N LYS A 168 9.52 -6.73 -4.73
CA LYS A 168 10.54 -7.33 -3.86
C LYS A 168 9.91 -7.52 -2.49
N GLU A 169 9.87 -8.76 -1.98
CA GLU A 169 9.21 -9.14 -0.71
C GLU A 169 9.59 -8.23 0.47
N ASP A 170 10.80 -7.64 0.46
CA ASP A 170 11.33 -6.79 1.54
C ASP A 170 11.63 -5.33 1.13
N ARG A 171 11.16 -4.85 -0.04
CA ARG A 171 11.42 -3.45 -0.42
C ARG A 171 10.60 -2.51 0.44
N GLN A 172 11.26 -1.87 1.40
CA GLN A 172 10.68 -0.82 2.21
C GLN A 172 10.34 0.39 1.32
N LEU A 173 9.05 0.56 1.01
CA LEU A 173 8.54 1.73 0.31
C LEU A 173 8.55 2.94 1.24
N GLU A 174 9.46 3.85 0.96
CA GLU A 174 9.56 5.12 1.66
C GLU A 174 8.85 6.20 0.87
N LEU A 175 7.98 6.97 1.54
CA LEU A 175 7.38 8.15 0.96
C LEU A 175 8.20 9.37 1.36
N ARG A 176 8.54 10.21 0.38
CA ARG A 176 9.23 11.48 0.61
C ARG A 176 8.30 12.64 0.28
N THR A 177 8.38 13.71 1.06
CA THR A 177 7.65 14.96 0.82
C THR A 177 8.58 16.15 1.03
N ASN A 178 8.25 17.31 0.47
CA ASN A 178 9.07 18.52 0.55
C ASN A 178 10.51 18.24 0.08
N PHE A 179 10.66 17.52 -1.03
CA PHE A 179 11.98 17.13 -1.53
C PHE A 179 12.67 18.32 -2.18
N ARG A 180 13.82 18.69 -1.65
CA ARG A 180 14.68 19.74 -2.16
C ARG A 180 16.07 19.19 -2.43
N TYR A 181 16.63 19.55 -3.57
CA TYR A 181 17.98 19.19 -3.96
C TYR A 181 18.65 20.41 -4.58
N ASP A 182 19.50 21.08 -3.79
CA ASP A 182 20.37 22.14 -4.29
C ASP A 182 21.74 21.55 -4.65
N ILE A 183 22.14 21.74 -5.91
CA ILE A 183 23.45 21.37 -6.45
C ILE A 183 24.21 22.66 -6.68
N LYS A 184 25.46 22.71 -6.22
CA LYS A 184 26.39 23.80 -6.52
C LYS A 184 27.64 23.22 -7.14
N VAL A 185 27.95 23.70 -8.34
CA VAL A 185 29.20 23.41 -9.05
C VAL A 185 30.14 24.59 -8.81
N SER A 186 31.38 24.27 -8.47
CA SER A 186 32.43 25.25 -8.18
C SER A 186 33.81 24.71 -8.55
N ASP A 187 34.80 25.59 -8.61
CA ASP A 187 36.20 25.19 -8.73
C ASP A 187 36.80 24.90 -7.34
N PHE A 188 37.78 23.98 -7.32
CA PHE A 188 38.64 23.80 -6.15
C PHE A 188 39.46 25.06 -5.88
N THR A 189 39.65 25.37 -4.60
CA THR A 189 40.50 26.49 -4.17
C THR A 189 41.97 26.23 -4.50
N ALA A 190 42.79 27.30 -4.55
CA ALA A 190 44.23 27.16 -4.80
C ALA A 190 44.95 26.25 -3.79
N ALA A 191 44.52 26.26 -2.53
CA ALA A 191 45.05 25.38 -1.49
C ALA A 191 44.69 23.90 -1.71
N GLU A 192 43.45 23.62 -2.13
CA GLU A 192 43.01 22.25 -2.46
C GLU A 192 43.74 21.72 -3.71
N LYS A 193 43.93 22.57 -4.73
CA LYS A 193 44.70 22.21 -5.95
C LYS A 193 46.18 21.92 -5.65
N ALA A 194 46.77 22.60 -4.66
CA ALA A 194 48.15 22.33 -4.25
C ALA A 194 48.30 20.96 -3.54
N GLN A 195 47.22 20.45 -2.94
CA GLN A 195 47.21 19.14 -2.26
C GLN A 195 46.86 17.98 -3.20
N ASP A 196 46.17 18.26 -4.30
CA ASP A 196 45.74 17.26 -5.27
C ASP A 196 45.98 17.73 -6.71
N SER A 197 47.04 17.22 -7.33
CA SER A 197 47.44 17.58 -8.69
C SER A 197 46.38 17.21 -9.75
N GLN A 198 45.46 16.29 -9.43
CA GLN A 198 44.36 15.93 -10.34
C GLN A 198 43.12 16.81 -10.19
N ALA A 199 43.04 17.69 -9.17
CA ALA A 199 41.86 18.52 -8.90
C ALA A 199 41.46 19.44 -10.07
N GLU A 200 42.42 19.79 -10.95
CA GLU A 200 42.13 20.58 -12.15
C GLU A 200 41.21 19.86 -13.14
N ASN A 201 41.23 18.52 -13.16
CA ASN A 201 40.38 17.70 -14.02
C ASN A 201 38.94 17.60 -13.52
N PHE A 202 38.64 18.16 -12.34
CA PHE A 202 37.35 18.04 -11.68
C PHE A 202 36.72 19.39 -11.36
N PHE A 203 35.39 19.41 -11.37
CA PHE A 203 34.59 20.36 -10.63
C PHE A 203 34.38 19.86 -9.21
N LYS A 204 34.38 20.79 -8.24
CA LYS A 204 33.89 20.55 -6.89
C LYS A 204 32.36 20.67 -6.91
N VAL A 205 31.68 19.64 -6.44
CA VAL A 205 30.23 19.57 -6.36
C VAL A 205 29.82 19.53 -4.88
N SER A 206 29.05 20.52 -4.45
CA SER A 206 28.39 20.53 -3.15
C SER A 206 26.90 20.29 -3.35
N THR A 207 26.32 19.38 -2.58
CA THR A 207 24.90 19.05 -2.64
C THR A 207 24.26 19.26 -1.28
N HIS A 208 23.07 19.88 -1.27
CA HIS A 208 22.21 19.98 -0.09
C HIS A 208 20.88 19.31 -0.44
N ILE A 209 20.60 18.18 0.22
CA ILE A 209 19.40 17.39 0.02
C ILE A 209 18.54 17.49 1.27
N GLU A 210 17.28 17.87 1.12
CA GLU A 210 16.28 17.94 2.18
C GLU A 210 15.02 17.19 1.77
N TYR A 211 14.45 16.40 2.69
CA TYR A 211 13.15 15.76 2.49
C TYR A 211 12.57 15.32 3.82
N THR A 212 11.25 15.14 3.84
CA THR A 212 10.52 14.59 4.99
C THR A 212 10.12 13.14 4.72
N LYS A 213 10.41 12.24 5.66
CA LYS A 213 10.06 10.81 5.60
C LYS A 213 9.70 10.27 6.99
N THR A 214 9.13 9.09 7.05
CA THR A 214 9.04 8.33 8.31
C THR A 214 10.38 7.68 8.61
N LEU A 215 10.99 7.98 9.77
CA LEU A 215 12.26 7.37 10.16
C LEU A 215 12.03 5.91 10.59
N ARG A 216 12.73 4.98 9.94
CA ARG A 216 12.57 3.53 10.20
C ARG A 216 13.78 2.91 10.87
N ASN A 217 14.96 3.48 10.65
CA ASN A 217 16.22 2.99 11.17
C ASN A 217 16.91 4.09 11.97
N SER A 218 17.41 3.78 13.16
CA SER A 218 18.19 4.72 13.99
C SER A 218 19.65 4.81 13.56
N ILE A 219 20.06 3.92 12.66
CA ILE A 219 21.38 3.89 12.01
C ILE A 219 21.11 3.69 10.51
N PHE A 220 21.66 4.56 9.69
CA PHE A 220 21.49 4.57 8.25
C PHE A 220 22.80 4.95 7.57
N LEU A 221 22.92 4.76 6.26
CA LEU A 221 24.16 5.00 5.52
C LEU A 221 23.96 5.95 4.35
N ILE A 222 25.04 6.65 4.02
CA ILE A 222 25.21 7.44 2.79
C ILE A 222 26.33 6.77 2.00
N GLY A 223 26.01 6.32 0.78
CA GLY A 223 26.90 5.48 -0.01
C GLY A 223 27.44 6.18 -1.26
N CYS A 224 28.70 5.92 -1.57
CA CYS A 224 29.36 6.31 -2.81
C CYS A 224 29.85 5.04 -3.54
N ALA A 225 29.16 4.70 -4.63
CA ALA A 225 29.54 3.61 -5.52
C ALA A 225 30.55 4.08 -6.57
N LEU A 226 31.45 3.18 -6.97
CA LEU A 226 32.45 3.39 -8.02
C LEU A 226 32.08 2.66 -9.32
N SER A 227 31.05 1.82 -9.29
CA SER A 227 30.54 1.07 -10.44
C SER A 227 29.02 0.90 -10.36
N ASN A 228 28.40 0.62 -11.51
CA ASN A 228 26.95 0.31 -11.55
C ASN A 228 26.59 -0.94 -10.72
N ARG A 229 27.49 -1.92 -10.63
CA ARG A 229 27.30 -3.10 -9.77
C ARG A 229 27.20 -2.70 -8.30
N GLN A 230 28.12 -1.88 -7.82
CA GLN A 230 28.11 -1.35 -6.45
C GLN A 230 26.87 -0.49 -6.18
N LEU A 231 26.51 0.38 -7.14
CA LEU A 231 25.32 1.21 -7.03
C LEU A 231 24.05 0.35 -6.88
N SER A 232 23.93 -0.74 -7.64
CA SER A 232 22.82 -1.68 -7.52
C SER A 232 22.73 -2.30 -6.12
N LEU A 233 23.85 -2.67 -5.50
CA LEU A 233 23.85 -3.21 -4.13
C LEU A 233 23.42 -2.16 -3.09
N LEU A 234 23.74 -0.88 -3.29
CA LEU A 234 23.25 0.21 -2.44
C LEU A 234 21.74 0.45 -2.61
N PHE A 235 21.17 0.22 -3.80
CA PHE A 235 19.72 0.28 -4.01
C PHE A 235 18.97 -0.78 -3.21
N ASP A 236 19.59 -1.93 -2.98
CA ASP A 236 18.99 -3.05 -2.26
C ASP A 236 19.08 -2.92 -0.72
N ASP A 237 19.95 -2.06 -0.17
CA ASP A 237 19.99 -1.83 1.28
C ASP A 237 18.93 -0.78 1.72
N PRO A 238 17.93 -1.17 2.55
CA PRO A 238 16.87 -0.27 3.00
C PRO A 238 17.37 0.82 3.96
N ARG A 239 18.59 0.71 4.49
CA ARG A 239 19.21 1.71 5.37
C ARG A 239 19.98 2.77 4.57
N CYS A 240 20.07 2.64 3.24
CA CYS A 240 20.78 3.61 2.41
C CYS A 240 19.86 4.80 2.06
N GLU A 241 20.17 5.96 2.65
CA GLU A 241 19.36 7.18 2.49
C GLU A 241 19.70 7.96 1.22
N TYR A 242 20.99 7.99 0.89
CA TYR A 242 21.53 8.69 -0.27
C TYR A 242 22.65 7.88 -0.93
N ARG A 243 22.72 7.98 -2.25
CA ARG A 243 23.60 7.20 -3.12
C ARG A 243 24.24 8.14 -4.14
N TRP A 244 25.55 8.04 -4.30
CA TRP A 244 26.30 8.72 -5.34
C TRP A 244 27.02 7.68 -6.20
N LEU A 245 27.07 7.89 -7.51
CA LEU A 245 27.94 7.14 -8.40
C LEU A 245 29.08 8.06 -8.80
N LEU A 246 30.28 7.77 -8.30
CA LEU A 246 31.50 8.44 -8.71
C LEU A 246 32.14 7.61 -9.83
N PRO A 247 32.06 8.06 -11.10
CA PRO A 247 32.65 7.30 -12.20
C PRO A 247 34.18 7.40 -12.11
N THR A 248 34.87 6.37 -11.65
CA THR A 248 36.34 6.29 -11.67
C THR A 248 36.78 5.58 -12.95
N ARG A 249 37.48 6.28 -13.85
CA ARG A 249 37.98 5.64 -15.10
C ARG A 249 39.22 4.80 -14.86
N ASP A 250 40.21 5.32 -14.12
CA ASP A 250 41.45 4.60 -13.75
C ASP A 250 42.08 5.12 -12.43
N GLU A 251 41.36 5.97 -11.68
CA GLU A 251 41.86 6.59 -10.46
C GLU A 251 41.62 5.70 -9.23
N THR A 252 42.60 5.68 -8.32
CA THR A 252 42.41 5.12 -6.98
C THR A 252 41.51 6.05 -6.17
N PHE A 253 40.34 5.57 -5.76
CA PHE A 253 39.43 6.31 -4.89
C PHE A 253 40.11 6.67 -3.57
N ARG A 254 40.00 7.94 -3.16
CA ARG A 254 40.40 8.41 -1.82
C ARG A 254 39.15 8.80 -1.03
N GLU A 255 39.18 8.59 0.28
CA GLU A 255 38.06 9.00 1.16
C GLU A 255 37.75 10.51 1.06
N SER A 256 38.74 11.34 0.70
CA SER A 256 38.57 12.77 0.47
C SER A 256 37.76 13.10 -0.79
N ASP A 257 37.59 12.17 -1.73
CA ASP A 257 36.85 12.40 -2.98
C ASP A 257 35.31 12.42 -2.77
N PHE A 258 34.84 11.90 -1.63
CA PHE A 258 33.43 11.92 -1.23
C PHE A 258 33.29 12.14 0.27
N ARG A 259 32.88 13.36 0.64
CA ARG A 259 32.80 13.80 2.04
C ARG A 259 31.37 14.12 2.42
N LEU A 260 30.89 13.50 3.50
CA LEU A 260 29.70 13.96 4.19
C LEU A 260 30.06 15.17 5.08
N VAL A 261 29.59 16.35 4.70
CA VAL A 261 29.82 17.59 5.47
C VAL A 261 28.97 17.57 6.73
N ARG A 262 27.66 17.28 6.56
CA ARG A 262 26.70 17.28 7.66
C ARG A 262 25.50 16.43 7.32
N VAL A 263 24.94 15.78 8.34
CA VAL A 263 23.61 15.17 8.29
C VAL A 263 22.80 15.61 9.50
N CYS A 264 21.53 15.93 9.30
CA CYS A 264 20.63 16.33 10.38
C CYS A 264 19.26 15.64 10.27
N VAL A 265 18.65 15.41 11.42
CA VAL A 265 17.28 14.90 11.58
C VAL A 265 16.51 15.86 12.48
N ASP A 266 15.50 16.54 11.93
CA ASP A 266 14.77 17.63 12.60
C ASP A 266 15.68 18.73 13.14
N ASN A 267 16.69 19.11 12.35
CA ASN A 267 17.75 20.08 12.69
C ASN A 267 18.76 19.64 13.77
N GLU A 268 18.63 18.44 14.34
CA GLU A 268 19.66 17.86 15.21
C GLU A 268 20.73 17.19 14.36
N ALA A 269 22.01 17.49 14.62
CA ALA A 269 23.12 16.85 13.93
C ALA A 269 23.20 15.36 14.30
N VAL A 270 23.36 14.50 13.29
CA VAL A 270 23.55 13.06 13.48
C VAL A 270 25.03 12.73 13.38
N PRO A 271 25.62 12.05 14.39
CA PRO A 271 27.03 11.71 14.34
C PRO A 271 27.31 10.61 13.31
N ILE A 272 28.52 10.66 12.75
CA ILE A 272 29.08 9.58 11.94
C ILE A 272 29.60 8.51 12.92
N VAL A 273 29.06 7.30 12.80
CA VAL A 273 29.47 6.15 13.61
C VAL A 273 30.75 5.54 13.08
N ARG A 274 30.83 5.39 11.74
CA ARG A 274 32.00 4.86 11.04
C ARG A 274 31.94 5.19 9.55
N SER A 275 33.10 5.13 8.91
CA SER A 275 33.26 5.19 7.46
C SER A 275 34.12 4.01 7.03
N GLU A 276 33.71 3.27 6.00
CA GLU A 276 34.40 2.07 5.55
C GLU A 276 34.21 1.84 4.05
N THR A 277 35.19 1.20 3.41
CA THR A 277 35.06 0.72 2.03
C THR A 277 34.67 -0.75 2.05
N THR A 278 33.53 -1.07 1.46
CA THR A 278 32.97 -2.43 1.38
C THR A 278 32.91 -2.91 -0.08
N ASP A 279 32.34 -4.10 -0.30
CA ASP A 279 31.99 -4.61 -1.62
C ASP A 279 30.96 -3.75 -2.36
N ARG A 280 30.24 -2.87 -1.66
CA ARG A 280 29.22 -1.93 -2.19
C ARG A 280 29.77 -0.53 -2.48
N GLY A 281 31.06 -0.30 -2.24
CA GLY A 281 31.71 1.00 -2.38
C GLY A 281 32.02 1.64 -1.03
N PHE A 282 32.15 2.97 -1.00
CA PHE A 282 32.44 3.71 0.22
C PHE A 282 31.15 4.05 0.98
N GLU A 283 31.08 3.68 2.25
CA GLU A 283 29.89 3.81 3.09
C GLU A 283 30.18 4.69 4.30
N ILE A 284 29.33 5.70 4.52
CA ILE A 284 29.36 6.56 5.71
C ILE A 284 28.12 6.24 6.55
N TRP A 285 28.33 5.56 7.68
CA TRP A 285 27.27 5.16 8.59
C TRP A 285 26.99 6.26 9.60
N CYS A 286 25.76 6.75 9.60
CA CYS A 286 25.27 7.82 10.45
C CYS A 286 24.24 7.28 11.44
N GLY A 287 24.30 7.74 12.69
CA GLY A 287 23.35 7.33 13.71
C GLY A 287 24.00 7.19 15.06
N GLY A 288 23.33 6.46 15.95
CA GLY A 288 23.78 6.34 17.34
C GLY A 288 23.33 7.54 18.16
N GLY A 289 22.63 7.27 19.26
CA GLY A 289 22.03 8.28 20.12
C GLY A 289 20.56 7.99 20.41
N ASP A 290 20.15 8.24 21.65
CA ASP A 290 18.78 7.98 22.10
C ASP A 290 17.75 8.89 21.42
N SER A 291 18.17 10.06 20.91
CA SER A 291 17.27 10.98 20.19
C SER A 291 16.67 10.33 18.93
N LEU A 292 17.50 9.69 18.09
CA LEU A 292 17.02 9.02 16.88
C LEU A 292 16.10 7.83 17.20
N ARG A 293 16.41 7.08 18.25
CA ARG A 293 15.55 5.97 18.72
C ARG A 293 14.16 6.45 19.13
N LYS A 294 14.06 7.60 19.78
CA LYS A 294 12.78 8.24 20.15
C LYS A 294 11.99 8.76 18.94
N LYS A 295 12.64 8.98 17.80
CA LYS A 295 12.05 9.45 16.54
C LYS A 295 11.64 8.32 15.59
N LEU A 296 11.89 7.04 15.95
CA LEU A 296 11.48 5.90 15.13
C LEU A 296 9.96 5.88 14.91
N ASN A 297 9.57 5.52 13.69
CA ASN A 297 8.19 5.48 13.21
C ASN A 297 7.45 6.82 13.25
N ARG A 298 8.17 7.95 13.32
CA ARG A 298 7.63 9.31 13.21
C ARG A 298 8.12 9.97 11.93
N GLN A 299 7.36 10.96 11.44
CA GLN A 299 7.85 11.83 10.37
C GLN A 299 8.98 12.71 10.89
N VAL A 300 10.06 12.75 10.15
CA VAL A 300 11.24 13.57 10.42
C VAL A 300 11.70 14.25 9.14
N ARG A 301 12.35 15.39 9.31
CA ARG A 301 13.01 16.14 8.24
C ARG A 301 14.48 15.78 8.18
N MET A 302 14.87 15.12 7.10
CA MET A 302 16.25 14.77 6.77
C MET A 302 16.92 15.94 6.05
N LYS A 303 18.16 16.25 6.43
CA LYS A 303 19.05 17.16 5.69
C LYS A 303 20.40 16.51 5.54
N ILE A 304 20.92 16.46 4.31
CA ILE A 304 22.18 15.81 3.96
C ILE A 304 23.00 16.78 3.13
N GLU A 305 24.21 17.08 3.57
CA GLU A 305 25.17 17.95 2.88
C GLU A 305 26.42 17.15 2.51
N ILE A 306 26.71 17.06 1.22
CA ILE A 306 27.81 16.27 0.69
C ILE A 306 28.69 17.16 -0.19
N GLU A 307 30.00 16.94 -0.11
CA GLU A 307 30.98 17.46 -1.04
C GLU A 307 31.63 16.30 -1.80
N THR A 308 31.71 16.42 -3.11
CA THR A 308 32.36 15.43 -3.97
C THR A 308 32.94 16.10 -5.22
N LYS A 309 33.50 15.30 -6.11
CA LYS A 309 34.13 15.76 -7.34
C LYS A 309 33.44 15.17 -8.58
N LYS A 310 33.45 15.92 -9.67
CA LYS A 310 32.90 15.49 -10.96
C LYS A 310 33.87 15.85 -12.09
N PHE A 311 34.18 14.88 -12.96
CA PHE A 311 35.06 15.12 -14.11
C PHE A 311 34.54 16.29 -14.96
N ARG A 312 35.44 17.23 -15.30
CA ARG A 312 35.12 18.32 -16.23
C ARG A 312 34.76 17.81 -17.62
N SER A 313 35.41 16.74 -18.07
CA SER A 313 35.13 16.10 -19.35
C SER A 313 33.73 15.46 -19.44
N ASN A 314 33.04 15.27 -18.30
CA ASN A 314 31.68 14.77 -18.26
C ASN A 314 30.69 15.94 -18.17
N ASN A 315 30.03 16.23 -19.28
CA ASN A 315 29.14 17.36 -19.44
C ASN A 315 27.68 17.08 -19.03
N LEU A 316 27.42 16.00 -18.28
CA LEU A 316 26.07 15.59 -17.85
C LEU A 316 26.00 15.46 -16.33
N PHE A 317 24.99 16.02 -15.68
CA PHE A 317 24.68 15.81 -14.26
C PHE A 317 23.25 15.32 -14.10
N SER A 318 23.06 14.06 -13.68
CA SER A 318 21.74 13.46 -13.54
C SER A 318 21.32 13.33 -12.07
N VAL A 319 20.07 13.65 -11.80
CA VAL A 319 19.39 13.41 -10.52
C VAL A 319 18.24 12.46 -10.76
N PHE A 320 18.21 11.35 -10.02
CA PHE A 320 17.16 10.34 -10.10
C PHE A 320 16.41 10.23 -8.77
N LEU A 321 15.09 10.13 -8.84
CA LEU A 321 14.23 9.87 -7.70
C LEU A 321 14.06 8.36 -7.54
N VAL A 322 14.50 7.87 -6.38
CA VAL A 322 14.45 6.43 -6.03
C VAL A 322 13.12 6.03 -5.42
N TYR A 323 12.46 6.99 -4.77
CA TYR A 323 11.28 6.78 -3.95
C TYR A 323 10.11 7.65 -4.43
N PRO A 324 8.85 7.20 -4.25
CA PRO A 324 7.70 8.05 -4.49
C PRO A 324 7.81 9.35 -3.69
N THR A 325 7.75 10.46 -4.40
CA THR A 325 8.03 11.78 -3.84
C THR A 325 6.88 12.72 -4.14
N ARG A 326 6.41 13.48 -3.14
CA ARG A 326 5.37 14.49 -3.29
C ARG A 326 5.97 15.89 -3.18
N GLY A 327 5.83 16.68 -4.24
CA GLY A 327 6.53 17.95 -4.40
C GLY A 327 8.03 17.78 -4.70
N LEU A 328 8.58 18.70 -5.48
CA LEU A 328 9.98 18.67 -5.90
C LEU A 328 10.51 20.08 -6.09
N ASP A 329 11.72 20.33 -5.60
CA ASP A 329 12.49 21.55 -5.87
C ASP A 329 13.96 21.19 -6.12
N ILE A 330 14.39 21.21 -7.38
CA ILE A 330 15.79 20.93 -7.76
C ILE A 330 16.42 22.20 -8.30
N ALA A 331 17.53 22.63 -7.73
CA ALA A 331 18.31 23.76 -8.23
C ALA A 331 19.71 23.31 -8.62
N PHE A 332 20.14 23.68 -9.82
CA PHE A 332 21.49 23.49 -10.32
C PHE A 332 22.16 24.86 -10.47
N ASN A 333 23.07 25.17 -9.54
CA ASN A 333 23.80 26.43 -9.48
C ASN A 333 25.21 26.24 -10.05
N TYR A 334 25.53 27.05 -11.05
CA TYR A 334 26.82 27.04 -11.75
C TYR A 334 27.36 28.48 -11.92
N GLU A 335 26.91 29.41 -11.07
CA GLU A 335 27.37 30.80 -11.08
C GLU A 335 28.89 30.88 -10.93
N GLY A 336 29.50 31.67 -11.82
CA GLY A 336 30.95 31.86 -11.85
C GLY A 336 31.73 30.74 -12.55
N MET A 337 31.06 29.72 -13.07
CA MET A 337 31.68 28.65 -13.88
C MET A 337 31.56 28.95 -15.38
N ASP A 338 32.57 28.59 -16.17
CA ASP A 338 32.54 28.68 -17.64
C ASP A 338 31.78 27.50 -18.26
N LEU A 339 30.51 27.32 -17.86
CA LEU A 339 29.62 26.31 -18.46
C LEU A 339 28.72 27.00 -19.49
N LYS A 340 28.79 26.56 -20.74
CA LYS A 340 28.02 27.15 -21.84
C LYS A 340 26.77 26.34 -22.13
N ASN A 341 25.70 27.02 -22.57
CA ASN A 341 24.46 26.41 -23.01
C ASN A 341 23.88 25.37 -22.04
N VAL A 342 23.90 25.67 -20.74
CA VAL A 342 23.37 24.78 -19.72
C VAL A 342 21.86 24.57 -19.93
N ARG A 343 21.45 23.31 -20.05
CA ARG A 343 20.08 22.88 -20.34
C ARG A 343 19.67 21.75 -19.42
N GLU A 344 18.38 21.62 -19.16
CA GLU A 344 17.81 20.52 -18.41
C GLU A 344 16.93 19.62 -19.29
N ILE A 345 17.08 18.29 -19.15
CA ILE A 345 16.19 17.30 -19.73
C ILE A 345 15.50 16.59 -18.58
N SER A 346 14.21 16.89 -18.43
CA SER A 346 13.37 16.34 -17.36
C SER A 346 12.56 15.15 -17.87
N PHE A 347 12.46 14.11 -17.07
CA PHE A 347 11.63 12.94 -17.31
C PHE A 347 10.95 12.56 -15.99
N PHE A 348 9.78 13.12 -15.74
CA PHE A 348 8.99 12.82 -14.55
C PHE A 348 7.78 11.96 -14.91
N ALA A 349 7.48 10.99 -14.08
CA ALA A 349 6.26 10.18 -14.14
C ALA A 349 5.33 10.63 -13.01
N GLY A 350 4.11 11.05 -13.36
CA GLY A 350 3.14 11.61 -12.44
C GLY A 350 1.87 12.02 -13.18
N LYS A 351 0.87 12.53 -12.45
CA LYS A 351 -0.38 13.01 -13.06
C LYS A 351 -0.14 14.29 -13.89
N HIS A 352 0.60 15.24 -13.31
CA HIS A 352 1.05 16.44 -14.00
C HIS A 352 2.58 16.56 -13.87
N PRO A 353 3.34 15.82 -14.68
CA PRO A 353 4.78 15.65 -14.49
C PRO A 353 5.64 16.82 -15.00
N TYR A 354 5.03 17.92 -15.46
CA TYR A 354 5.76 19.01 -16.09
C TYR A 354 6.24 20.00 -15.02
N PRO A 355 7.56 20.11 -14.78
CA PRO A 355 8.08 21.05 -13.80
C PRO A 355 7.98 22.49 -14.32
N GLU A 356 7.74 23.42 -13.42
CA GLU A 356 8.00 24.84 -13.65
C GLU A 356 9.51 25.06 -13.65
N VAL A 357 10.07 25.48 -14.79
CA VAL A 357 11.51 25.70 -14.94
C VAL A 357 11.81 27.19 -14.96
N THR A 358 12.63 27.64 -14.01
CA THR A 358 13.19 29.00 -13.97
C THR A 358 14.66 28.96 -14.34
N ARG A 359 15.07 29.78 -15.31
CA ARG A 359 16.46 29.86 -15.77
C ARG A 359 17.01 31.26 -15.53
N GLU A 360 18.16 31.33 -14.87
CA GLU A 360 18.96 32.53 -14.69
C GLU A 360 20.29 32.28 -15.41
N GLU A 361 20.46 32.89 -16.57
CA GLU A 361 21.59 32.64 -17.48
C GLU A 361 22.93 32.89 -16.77
N GLY A 362 23.85 31.94 -16.90
CA GLY A 362 25.17 32.00 -16.26
C GLY A 362 25.14 31.80 -14.74
N LYS A 363 23.98 31.50 -14.13
CA LYS A 363 23.82 31.39 -12.68
C LYS A 363 23.20 30.07 -12.24
N ARG A 364 21.97 29.80 -12.65
CA ARG A 364 21.21 28.66 -12.13
C ARG A 364 20.03 28.24 -13.00
N ILE A 365 19.69 26.96 -12.91
CA ILE A 365 18.42 26.41 -13.38
C ILE A 365 17.69 25.81 -12.18
N ARG A 366 16.41 26.15 -12.01
CA ARG A 366 15.56 25.62 -10.94
C ARG A 366 14.33 24.96 -11.53
N LEU A 367 14.00 23.76 -11.05
CA LEU A 367 12.82 23.00 -11.41
C LEU A 367 11.93 22.83 -10.19
N ARG A 368 10.64 23.14 -10.33
CA ARG A 368 9.66 22.97 -9.26
C ARG A 368 8.46 22.16 -9.72
N ILE A 369 8.03 21.20 -8.91
CA ILE A 369 6.74 20.51 -9.04
C ILE A 369 5.97 20.74 -7.73
N SER A 370 4.67 21.02 -7.85
CA SER A 370 3.78 21.33 -6.72
C SER A 370 3.77 20.25 -5.64
N ASP A 371 3.61 20.66 -4.38
CA ASP A 371 3.57 19.78 -3.20
C ASP A 371 2.34 18.86 -3.13
N ASP A 372 1.38 19.06 -4.03
CA ASP A 372 0.19 18.22 -4.21
C ASP A 372 0.39 17.11 -5.26
N GLU A 373 1.43 17.19 -6.08
CA GLU A 373 1.70 16.25 -7.16
C GLU A 373 2.62 15.12 -6.72
N TRP A 374 2.27 13.90 -7.15
CA TRP A 374 3.08 12.71 -6.94
C TRP A 374 4.01 12.47 -8.13
N ILE A 375 5.26 12.21 -7.80
CA ILE A 375 6.31 11.83 -8.73
C ILE A 375 6.75 10.41 -8.38
N PHE A 376 6.65 9.52 -9.37
CA PHE A 376 6.99 8.12 -9.20
C PHE A 376 8.50 7.86 -9.33
N PRO A 377 9.03 6.77 -8.76
CA PRO A 377 10.42 6.36 -8.93
C PRO A 377 10.88 6.26 -10.38
N ASN A 378 12.20 6.22 -10.60
CA ASN A 378 12.84 6.22 -11.92
C ASN A 378 12.59 7.50 -12.74
N SER A 379 11.99 8.50 -12.12
CA SER A 379 11.90 9.86 -12.64
C SER A 379 13.16 10.65 -12.31
N GLY A 380 13.40 11.75 -13.03
CA GLY A 380 14.55 12.59 -12.76
C GLY A 380 14.74 13.75 -13.73
N VAL A 381 15.92 14.36 -13.61
CA VAL A 381 16.38 15.43 -14.50
C VAL A 381 17.87 15.23 -14.78
N THR A 382 18.27 15.44 -16.02
CA THR A 382 19.67 15.52 -16.42
C THR A 382 19.99 16.94 -16.87
N PHE A 383 20.92 17.58 -16.18
CA PHE A 383 21.53 18.83 -16.63
C PHE A 383 22.66 18.51 -17.60
N LEU A 384 22.73 19.25 -18.70
CA LEU A 384 23.76 19.11 -19.71
C LEU A 384 24.30 20.48 -20.12
N TRP A 385 25.57 20.53 -20.47
CA TRP A 385 26.21 21.76 -20.93
C TRP A 385 27.23 21.44 -22.03
N ASP A 386 27.70 22.50 -22.68
CA ASP A 386 28.76 22.41 -23.66
C ASP A 386 30.09 22.74 -22.96
N LEU A 387 31.15 21.98 -23.30
CA LEU A 387 32.52 22.14 -22.78
C LEU A 387 33.36 23.01 -23.72
#